data_AF-A0A7C9PEV5-F1
#
_entry.id   AF-A0A7C9PEV5-F1
#
_cell.length_a   1.000
_cell.length_b   1.000
_cell.length_c   1.000
_cell.angle_alpha   90.00
_cell.angle_beta   90.00
_cell.angle_gamma   90.00
#
_symmetry.space_group_name_H-M   'P 1'
#
loop_
_entity.id
_entity.type
_entity.pdbx_description
1 polymer ?
#
loop_
_entity_poly.entity_id
_entity_poly.type
_entity_poly.pdbx_seq_one_letter_code
_entity_poly.pdbx_strand_id
1 'polypeptide(L)'
;MGGTQDLQALRQQAAQDPQAVVREAARQFEAMFMEQLLKSMRDSAQASGMLDNEGSQLGTEMLDQQWAARLAGRPGGLADVIARQMSQQLGLPDASGTPVTLQPLERPARGAAAVAPAANLPAGAAQAASAASAAGVAGTGSTASGATVEASPAVPGTPAAFLQQHQAAAEAVEAASGIPAEFMLAQAAHETGWGRHPIRNADGSPSHNLFGIKAGAGWNGPTTDILTTEVIDGQVRKVVQRFRAYASPAESFADYARLLKTSPRYAEATRQAVQTQDAAGFAQSLQRAGYATDPAYADKLTRTINTTLRLQRSLNT
;
A
#
# COMPACT_ATOMS: atom_id res chain seq x y z
N MET A 1 -36.15 -35.49 6.42
CA MET A 1 -37.07 -34.62 7.19
C MET A 1 -36.31 -33.93 8.33
N GLY A 2 -35.39 -33.01 8.03
CA GLY A 2 -34.53 -32.36 9.06
C GLY A 2 -34.55 -30.82 9.06
N GLY A 3 -34.84 -30.18 7.92
CA GLY A 3 -34.64 -28.73 7.79
C GLY A 3 -35.61 -27.82 8.57
N THR A 4 -36.78 -28.30 9.00
CA THR A 4 -37.74 -27.44 9.72
C THR A 4 -37.45 -27.34 11.22
N GLN A 5 -36.85 -28.37 11.81
CA GLN A 5 -36.42 -28.35 13.22
C GLN A 5 -35.16 -27.49 13.40
N ASP A 6 -34.20 -27.56 12.46
CA ASP A 6 -33.01 -26.72 12.48
C ASP A 6 -33.35 -25.22 12.37
N LEU A 7 -34.32 -24.85 11.52
CA LEU A 7 -34.75 -23.46 11.36
C LEU A 7 -35.53 -22.92 12.58
N GLN A 8 -36.28 -23.78 13.28
CA GLN A 8 -36.95 -23.41 14.53
C GLN A 8 -35.97 -23.30 15.69
N ALA A 9 -34.97 -24.19 15.76
CA ALA A 9 -33.87 -24.11 16.71
C ALA A 9 -33.04 -22.84 16.49
N LEU A 10 -32.68 -22.51 15.25
CA LEU A 10 -32.00 -21.27 14.89
C LEU A 10 -32.81 -20.02 15.26
N ARG A 11 -34.14 -20.04 15.06
CA ARG A 11 -35.02 -18.93 15.48
C ARG A 11 -35.11 -18.77 17.01
N GLN A 12 -35.16 -19.86 17.76
CA GLN A 12 -35.14 -19.81 19.23
C GLN A 12 -33.77 -19.36 19.76
N GLN A 13 -32.68 -19.82 19.15
CA GLN A 13 -31.31 -19.40 19.46
C GLN A 13 -31.10 -17.91 19.15
N ALA A 14 -31.63 -17.42 18.01
CA ALA A 14 -31.57 -16.01 17.63
C ALA A 14 -32.35 -15.09 18.57
N ALA A 15 -33.39 -15.61 19.24
CA ALA A 15 -34.13 -14.88 20.25
C ALA A 15 -33.39 -14.80 21.60
N GLN A 16 -32.46 -15.71 21.87
CA GLN A 16 -31.71 -15.79 23.14
C GLN A 16 -30.30 -15.18 23.04
N ASP A 17 -29.61 -15.39 21.93
CA ASP A 17 -28.28 -14.82 21.64
C ASP A 17 -28.16 -14.44 20.15
N PRO A 18 -28.64 -13.24 19.78
CA PRO A 18 -28.55 -12.74 18.41
C PRO A 18 -27.10 -12.62 17.92
N GLN A 19 -26.13 -12.41 18.81
CA GLN A 19 -24.73 -12.22 18.45
C GLN A 19 -24.04 -13.53 18.09
N ALA A 20 -24.36 -14.63 18.78
CA ALA A 20 -23.86 -15.95 18.44
C ALA A 20 -24.34 -16.40 17.06
N VAL A 21 -25.61 -16.10 16.72
CA VAL A 21 -26.19 -16.42 15.40
C VAL A 21 -25.53 -15.61 14.28
N VAL A 22 -25.26 -14.31 14.52
CA VAL A 22 -24.54 -13.47 13.55
C VAL A 22 -23.09 -13.96 13.34
N ARG A 23 -22.40 -14.38 14.41
CA ARG A 23 -21.05 -14.96 14.31
C ARG A 23 -21.04 -16.27 13.54
N GLU A 24 -22.00 -17.16 13.79
CA GLU A 24 -22.11 -18.43 13.07
C GLU A 24 -22.42 -18.19 11.58
N ALA A 25 -23.37 -17.29 11.27
CA ALA A 25 -23.68 -16.92 9.90
C ALA A 25 -22.47 -16.32 9.15
N ALA A 26 -21.71 -15.44 9.82
CA ALA A 26 -20.50 -14.84 9.25
C ALA A 26 -19.39 -15.88 9.00
N ARG A 27 -19.27 -16.89 9.88
CA ARG A 27 -18.33 -18.00 9.72
C ARG A 27 -18.69 -18.89 8.53
N GLN A 28 -19.97 -19.22 8.36
CA GLN A 28 -20.45 -19.98 7.21
C GLN A 28 -20.23 -19.21 5.89
N PHE A 29 -20.42 -17.88 5.90
CA PHE A 29 -20.14 -17.04 4.73
C PHE A 29 -18.63 -16.97 4.40
N GLU A 30 -17.77 -16.81 5.42
CA GLU A 30 -16.30 -16.84 5.24
C GLU A 30 -15.84 -18.17 4.64
N ALA A 31 -16.41 -19.30 5.07
CA ALA A 31 -16.08 -20.62 4.53
C ALA A 31 -16.43 -20.74 3.04
N MET A 32 -17.63 -20.31 2.64
CA MET A 32 -18.06 -20.31 1.24
C MET A 32 -17.18 -19.39 0.37
N PHE A 33 -16.80 -18.24 0.91
CA PHE A 33 -15.92 -17.29 0.22
C PHE A 33 -14.49 -17.84 0.07
N MET A 34 -13.95 -18.49 1.09
CA MET A 34 -12.65 -19.17 1.01
C MET A 34 -12.67 -20.31 -0.01
N GLU A 35 -13.76 -21.08 -0.06
CA GLU A 35 -13.95 -22.13 -1.07
C GLU A 35 -13.95 -21.54 -2.48
N GLN A 36 -14.65 -20.43 -2.71
CA GLN A 36 -14.69 -19.75 -4.01
C GLN A 36 -13.33 -19.14 -4.39
N LEU A 37 -12.58 -18.61 -3.42
CA LEU A 37 -11.22 -18.12 -3.65
C LEU A 37 -10.27 -19.26 -4.02
N LEU A 38 -10.26 -20.36 -3.26
CA LEU A 38 -9.42 -21.52 -3.55
C LEU A 38 -9.77 -22.14 -4.90
N LYS A 39 -11.06 -22.24 -5.22
CA LYS A 39 -11.55 -22.67 -6.54
C LYS A 39 -11.07 -21.72 -7.65
N SER A 40 -11.20 -20.40 -7.48
CA SER A 40 -10.74 -19.43 -8.47
C SER A 40 -9.22 -19.45 -8.68
N MET A 41 -8.45 -19.66 -7.61
CA MET A 41 -6.99 -19.83 -7.69
C MET A 41 -6.62 -21.09 -8.47
N ARG A 42 -7.38 -22.19 -8.29
CA ARG A 42 -7.19 -23.43 -9.02
C ARG A 42 -7.59 -23.32 -10.49
N ASP A 43 -8.74 -22.71 -10.79
CA ASP A 43 -9.18 -22.46 -12.18
C ASP A 43 -8.12 -21.61 -12.92
N SER A 44 -7.47 -20.67 -12.21
CA SER A 44 -6.35 -19.89 -12.76
C SER A 44 -5.04 -20.68 -12.89
N ALA A 45 -4.79 -21.68 -12.05
CA ALA A 45 -3.60 -22.53 -12.09
C ALA A 45 -3.70 -23.66 -13.14
N GLN A 46 -4.92 -24.12 -13.46
CA GLN A 46 -5.19 -25.16 -14.46
C GLN A 46 -5.13 -24.67 -15.92
N ALA A 47 -4.81 -23.39 -16.16
CA ALA A 47 -4.48 -22.89 -17.49
C ALA A 47 -3.17 -23.50 -18.07
N SER A 48 -2.44 -24.31 -17.30
CA SER A 48 -1.19 -24.95 -17.74
C SER A 48 -1.00 -26.35 -17.15
N GLY A 49 -1.67 -27.38 -17.70
CA GLY A 49 -1.31 -28.77 -17.39
C GLY A 49 -2.25 -29.86 -17.91
N MET A 50 -1.84 -30.55 -18.97
CA MET A 50 -2.55 -31.70 -19.59
C MET A 50 -2.37 -33.02 -18.79
N LEU A 51 -2.39 -32.95 -17.45
CA LEU A 51 -2.11 -34.07 -16.51
C LEU A 51 -3.07 -34.15 -15.31
N ASP A 52 -4.29 -33.65 -15.44
CA ASP A 52 -5.32 -33.76 -14.38
C ASP A 52 -6.22 -34.98 -14.60
N ASN A 53 -6.19 -35.93 -13.65
CA ASN A 53 -7.11 -37.07 -13.60
C ASN A 53 -8.26 -36.77 -12.62
N GLU A 54 -9.47 -37.26 -12.88
CA GLU A 54 -10.68 -37.02 -12.06
C GLU A 54 -10.50 -37.41 -10.58
N GLY A 55 -9.63 -38.37 -10.28
CA GLY A 55 -9.30 -38.78 -8.90
C GLY A 55 -8.45 -37.77 -8.11
N SER A 56 -7.57 -36.98 -8.76
CA SER A 56 -6.81 -35.92 -8.07
C SER A 56 -7.68 -34.71 -7.75
N GLN A 57 -8.67 -34.44 -8.59
CA GLN A 57 -9.64 -33.34 -8.39
C GLN A 57 -10.50 -33.58 -7.15
N LEU A 58 -11.06 -34.79 -6.99
CA LEU A 58 -11.85 -35.18 -5.81
C LEU A 58 -11.03 -35.11 -4.50
N GLY A 59 -9.77 -35.57 -4.53
CA GLY A 59 -8.87 -35.49 -3.38
C GLY A 59 -8.51 -34.06 -2.99
N THR A 60 -8.32 -33.19 -3.99
CA THR A 60 -8.01 -31.77 -3.80
C THR A 60 -9.22 -31.00 -3.30
N GLU A 61 -10.42 -31.29 -3.81
CA GLU A 61 -11.67 -30.67 -3.33
C GLU A 61 -11.96 -31.02 -1.87
N MET A 62 -11.71 -32.27 -1.46
CA MET A 62 -11.89 -32.64 -0.06
C MET A 62 -10.85 -31.97 0.85
N LEU A 63 -9.63 -31.77 0.34
CA LEU A 63 -8.58 -31.02 1.03
C LEU A 63 -8.97 -29.54 1.18
N ASP A 64 -9.45 -28.91 0.12
CA ASP A 64 -9.89 -27.52 0.08
C ASP A 64 -11.04 -27.28 1.08
N GLN A 65 -12.03 -28.18 1.12
CA GLN A 65 -13.12 -28.11 2.10
C GLN A 65 -12.61 -28.18 3.54
N GLN A 66 -11.65 -29.06 3.84
CA GLN A 66 -11.07 -29.15 5.17
C GLN A 66 -10.17 -27.95 5.51
N TRP A 67 -9.46 -27.39 4.53
CA TRP A 67 -8.60 -26.22 4.72
C TRP A 67 -9.42 -24.95 4.91
N ALA A 68 -10.46 -24.73 4.11
CA ALA A 68 -11.39 -23.63 4.25
C ALA A 68 -12.10 -23.66 5.62
N ALA A 69 -12.58 -24.84 6.05
CA ALA A 69 -13.21 -25.01 7.36
C ALA A 69 -12.27 -24.75 8.54
N ARG A 70 -10.97 -25.06 8.40
CA ARG A 70 -9.94 -24.80 9.45
C ARG A 70 -9.46 -23.34 9.47
N LEU A 71 -9.47 -22.67 8.32
CA LEU A 71 -9.09 -21.26 8.22
C LEU A 71 -10.25 -20.34 8.63
N ALA A 72 -11.49 -20.76 8.39
CA ALA A 72 -12.69 -20.03 8.80
C ALA A 72 -12.91 -20.04 10.32
N GLY A 73 -13.13 -18.85 10.89
CA GLY A 73 -13.33 -18.66 12.34
C GLY A 73 -12.05 -18.57 13.17
N ARG A 74 -10.91 -18.22 12.55
CA ARG A 74 -9.72 -17.79 13.32
C ARG A 74 -9.98 -16.41 13.95
N PRO A 75 -9.57 -16.17 15.20
CA PRO A 75 -9.75 -14.87 15.85
C PRO A 75 -9.00 -13.78 15.07
N GLY A 76 -9.73 -12.73 14.68
CA GLY A 76 -9.26 -11.64 13.81
C GLY A 76 -9.51 -11.86 12.31
N GLY A 77 -10.25 -12.90 11.92
CA GLY A 77 -10.57 -13.25 10.53
C GLY A 77 -11.62 -12.35 9.87
N LEU A 78 -11.94 -12.62 8.61
CA LEU A 78 -12.96 -11.91 7.84
C LEU A 78 -14.34 -12.12 8.46
N ALA A 79 -14.62 -13.30 9.03
CA ALA A 79 -15.85 -13.58 9.76
C ALA A 79 -16.08 -12.60 10.93
N ASP A 80 -15.03 -12.21 11.66
CA ASP A 80 -15.15 -11.26 12.78
C ASP A 80 -15.42 -9.83 12.30
N VAL A 81 -14.93 -9.47 11.11
CA VAL A 81 -15.24 -8.17 10.48
C VAL A 81 -16.68 -8.15 9.98
N ILE A 82 -17.12 -9.21 9.32
CA ILE A 82 -18.49 -9.35 8.82
C ILE A 82 -19.49 -9.41 9.97
N ALA A 83 -19.19 -10.17 11.03
CA ALA A 83 -20.04 -10.24 12.21
C ALA A 83 -20.18 -8.88 12.91
N ARG A 84 -19.11 -8.08 12.96
CA ARG A 84 -19.16 -6.69 13.47
C ARG A 84 -20.00 -5.77 12.59
N GLN A 85 -19.86 -5.86 11.27
CA GLN A 85 -20.68 -5.06 10.36
C GLN A 85 -22.17 -5.42 10.44
N MET A 86 -22.49 -6.72 10.53
CA MET A 86 -23.87 -7.20 10.63
C MET A 86 -24.49 -6.88 12.00
N SER A 87 -23.74 -6.98 13.09
CA SER A 87 -24.23 -6.59 14.43
C SER A 87 -24.48 -5.08 14.53
N GLN A 88 -23.62 -4.24 13.93
CA GLN A 88 -23.85 -2.79 13.81
C GLN A 88 -25.11 -2.46 13.00
N GLN A 89 -25.34 -3.18 11.90
CA GLN A 89 -26.52 -2.97 11.05
C GLN A 89 -27.82 -3.47 11.69
N LEU A 90 -27.74 -4.48 12.58
CA LEU A 90 -28.87 -5.02 13.34
C LEU A 90 -29.11 -4.29 14.68
N GLY A 91 -28.30 -3.28 15.01
CA GLY A 91 -28.42 -2.51 16.25
C GLY A 91 -28.18 -3.33 17.51
N LEU A 92 -27.41 -4.43 17.40
CA LEU A 92 -27.09 -5.31 18.52
C LEU A 92 -25.89 -4.71 19.29
N PRO A 93 -25.89 -4.74 20.64
CA PRO A 93 -24.73 -4.32 21.43
C PRO A 93 -23.50 -5.18 21.07
N ASP A 94 -22.28 -4.66 21.25
CA ASP A 94 -21.06 -5.38 20.86
C ASP A 94 -20.80 -6.61 21.77
N ALA A 95 -20.56 -7.77 21.14
CA ALA A 95 -20.11 -8.97 21.83
C ALA A 95 -18.66 -8.78 22.27
N SER A 96 -18.42 -8.70 23.57
CA SER A 96 -17.07 -8.72 24.13
C SER A 96 -16.40 -10.08 23.84
N GLY A 97 -15.61 -10.15 22.79
CA GLY A 97 -14.57 -11.14 22.56
C GLY A 97 -13.29 -10.37 22.29
N THR A 98 -12.28 -10.56 23.16
CA THR A 98 -11.02 -9.80 23.30
C THR A 98 -10.92 -8.59 22.39
N PRO A 99 -10.90 -7.35 22.92
CA PRO A 99 -10.60 -6.22 22.08
C PRO A 99 -9.32 -6.56 21.34
N VAL A 100 -9.36 -6.50 20.01
CA VAL A 100 -8.21 -5.92 19.32
C VAL A 100 -8.15 -4.53 19.92
N THR A 101 -7.47 -4.45 21.06
CA THR A 101 -6.93 -3.21 21.54
C THR A 101 -6.03 -2.88 20.36
N LEU A 102 -6.48 -1.98 19.50
CA LEU A 102 -5.55 -1.03 18.94
C LEU A 102 -4.96 -0.39 20.18
N GLN A 103 -3.95 -1.03 20.77
CA GLN A 103 -3.14 -0.45 21.81
C GLN A 103 -2.70 0.85 21.14
N PRO A 104 -3.16 2.02 21.64
CA PRO A 104 -2.44 3.23 21.33
C PRO A 104 -1.01 2.89 21.72
N LEU A 105 -0.06 3.06 20.81
CA LEU A 105 1.35 2.77 21.08
C LEU A 105 1.75 3.53 22.35
N GLU A 106 1.71 2.86 23.49
CA GLU A 106 2.22 3.37 24.74
C GLU A 106 3.74 3.41 24.56
N ARG A 107 4.23 4.62 24.33
CA ARG A 107 5.66 4.90 24.27
C ARG A 107 6.23 4.79 25.70
N PRO A 108 7.24 3.95 25.96
CA PRO A 108 7.98 4.06 27.20
C PRO A 108 8.70 5.42 27.27
N ALA A 109 8.80 5.91 28.51
CA ALA A 109 9.18 7.25 28.92
C ALA A 109 10.38 7.87 28.15
N ARG A 110 10.18 9.11 27.67
CA ARG A 110 11.26 9.99 27.21
C ARG A 110 11.97 10.61 28.42
N GLY A 111 13.21 10.20 28.64
CA GLY A 111 14.21 11.01 29.35
C GLY A 111 14.59 12.22 28.49
N ALA A 112 14.66 13.38 29.12
CA ALA A 112 14.85 14.69 28.52
C ALA A 112 16.26 14.89 27.93
N ALA A 113 16.35 15.55 26.78
CA ALA A 113 17.49 16.40 26.43
C ALA A 113 17.05 17.47 25.41
N ALA A 114 17.42 18.71 25.70
CA ALA A 114 16.97 19.95 25.10
C ALA A 114 17.39 20.15 23.63
N VAL A 115 16.58 20.91 22.88
CA VAL A 115 16.89 21.35 21.51
C VAL A 115 16.95 22.88 21.49
N ALA A 116 18.07 23.43 21.05
CA ALA A 116 18.23 24.83 20.68
C ALA A 116 17.94 25.03 19.18
N PRO A 117 17.45 26.20 18.72
CA PRO A 117 17.03 26.39 17.33
C PRO A 117 18.22 26.81 16.44
N ALA A 118 18.39 26.15 15.30
CA ALA A 118 19.33 26.57 14.27
C ALA A 118 18.57 27.28 13.14
N ALA A 119 18.79 28.59 13.04
CA ALA A 119 18.41 29.41 11.90
C ALA A 119 19.55 29.45 10.87
N ASN A 120 19.13 29.49 9.60
CA ASN A 120 19.72 30.23 8.47
C ASN A 120 21.10 29.81 7.92
N LEU A 121 21.15 29.46 6.62
CA LEU A 121 22.33 29.58 5.74
C LEU A 121 21.89 29.67 4.25
N PRO A 122 22.75 30.21 3.34
CA PRO A 122 22.35 31.25 2.40
C PRO A 122 22.21 30.79 0.94
N ALA A 123 21.64 31.69 0.13
CA ALA A 123 21.49 31.62 -1.30
C ALA A 123 22.83 31.76 -2.05
N GLY A 124 22.99 30.96 -3.11
CA GLY A 124 24.04 31.09 -4.12
C GLY A 124 23.46 30.74 -5.50
N ALA A 125 23.60 31.66 -6.45
CA ALA A 125 22.94 31.70 -7.74
C ALA A 125 23.73 31.01 -8.88
N ALA A 126 23.01 30.56 -9.92
CA ALA A 126 23.32 30.65 -11.37
C ALA A 126 22.35 29.71 -12.15
N GLN A 127 21.34 30.24 -12.87
CA GLN A 127 21.33 30.54 -14.33
C GLN A 127 21.67 29.33 -15.22
N ALA A 128 20.73 28.73 -15.96
CA ALA A 128 19.90 29.17 -17.10
C ALA A 128 20.44 28.60 -18.41
N ALA A 129 19.64 27.76 -19.09
CA ALA A 129 19.73 27.57 -20.54
C ALA A 129 18.39 27.01 -21.08
N SER A 130 17.77 27.83 -21.91
CA SER A 130 16.58 27.60 -22.73
C SER A 130 17.00 27.33 -24.18
N ALA A 131 16.32 26.41 -24.87
CA ALA A 131 16.08 26.35 -26.33
C ALA A 131 15.50 24.96 -26.64
N ALA A 132 14.68 24.69 -27.65
CA ALA A 132 13.81 25.44 -28.54
C ALA A 132 13.04 24.36 -29.33
N SER A 133 11.93 24.76 -29.93
CA SER A 133 10.92 23.94 -30.60
C SER A 133 11.17 23.67 -32.09
N ALA A 134 10.61 22.53 -32.54
CA ALA A 134 9.83 22.32 -33.79
C ALA A 134 10.48 21.82 -35.10
N ALA A 135 9.63 21.04 -35.80
CA ALA A 135 9.65 20.50 -37.18
C ALA A 135 10.52 19.24 -37.42
N GLY A 136 10.06 18.13 -37.99
CA GLY A 136 8.83 17.82 -38.72
C GLY A 136 9.20 17.17 -40.06
N VAL A 137 9.02 15.84 -40.20
CA VAL A 137 8.98 15.14 -41.51
C VAL A 137 7.99 14.00 -41.42
N ALA A 138 6.99 14.03 -42.29
CA ALA A 138 6.01 12.99 -42.53
C ALA A 138 6.52 11.99 -43.58
N GLY A 139 6.07 10.72 -43.48
CA GLY A 139 6.37 9.69 -44.49
C GLY A 139 5.90 8.28 -44.14
N THR A 140 4.58 8.09 -44.11
CA THR A 140 3.82 6.91 -44.62
C THR A 140 4.30 5.46 -44.37
N GLY A 141 3.53 4.74 -43.53
CA GLY A 141 2.78 3.53 -43.90
C GLY A 141 3.47 2.15 -43.81
N SER A 142 3.11 1.33 -42.81
CA SER A 142 2.43 0.03 -43.03
C SER A 142 2.08 -0.67 -41.69
N THR A 143 0.78 -0.67 -41.40
CA THR A 143 -0.06 -1.78 -40.85
C THR A 143 0.48 -2.75 -39.79
N ALA A 144 -0.02 -2.49 -38.57
CA ALA A 144 -0.49 -3.40 -37.52
C ALA A 144 -0.59 -4.92 -37.80
N SER A 145 -0.05 -5.68 -36.85
CA SER A 145 -0.64 -6.87 -36.21
C SER A 145 0.07 -6.98 -34.85
N GLY A 146 -0.55 -6.83 -33.68
CA GLY A 146 -1.84 -7.36 -33.27
C GLY A 146 -1.62 -8.31 -32.09
N ALA A 147 -0.98 -7.82 -31.02
CA ALA A 147 -0.88 -8.51 -29.73
C ALA A 147 -1.32 -7.52 -28.65
N THR A 148 -2.63 -7.30 -28.58
CA THR A 148 -3.27 -6.78 -27.38
C THR A 148 -3.10 -7.83 -26.31
N VAL A 149 -2.07 -7.70 -25.48
CA VAL A 149 -2.05 -8.33 -24.17
C VAL A 149 -3.17 -7.63 -23.41
N GLU A 150 -4.34 -8.26 -23.34
CA GLU A 150 -5.42 -7.83 -22.46
C GLU A 150 -4.91 -7.96 -21.04
N ALA A 151 -4.39 -6.84 -20.52
CA ALA A 151 -4.15 -6.68 -19.10
C ALA A 151 -5.49 -6.90 -18.39
N SER A 152 -5.57 -7.95 -17.56
CA SER A 152 -6.68 -8.15 -16.64
C SER A 152 -6.99 -6.83 -15.92
N PRO A 153 -8.27 -6.47 -15.72
CA PRO A 153 -8.62 -5.22 -15.06
C PRO A 153 -8.07 -5.26 -13.64
N ALA A 154 -7.03 -4.47 -13.40
CA ALA A 154 -6.39 -4.38 -12.10
C ALA A 154 -7.42 -3.88 -11.09
N VAL A 155 -7.73 -4.69 -10.07
CA VAL A 155 -8.66 -4.29 -9.01
C VAL A 155 -8.08 -3.03 -8.32
N PRO A 156 -8.79 -1.89 -8.34
CA PRO A 156 -8.29 -0.65 -7.76
C PRO A 156 -7.93 -0.82 -6.29
N GLY A 157 -6.78 -0.28 -5.87
CA GLY A 157 -6.32 -0.32 -4.47
C GLY A 157 -5.60 -1.59 -4.04
N THR A 158 -5.33 -2.53 -4.97
CA THR A 158 -4.45 -3.68 -4.72
C THR A 158 -2.97 -3.30 -4.89
N PRO A 159 -2.05 -4.00 -4.19
CA PRO A 159 -0.61 -3.81 -4.38
C PRO A 159 -0.15 -3.96 -5.84
N ALA A 160 -0.66 -4.97 -6.55
CA ALA A 160 -0.30 -5.22 -7.94
C ALA A 160 -0.75 -4.08 -8.87
N ALA A 161 -1.99 -3.57 -8.70
CA ALA A 161 -2.49 -2.45 -9.48
C ALA A 161 -1.64 -1.18 -9.28
N PHE A 162 -1.24 -0.92 -8.03
CA PHE A 162 -0.37 0.22 -7.70
C PHE A 162 0.99 0.12 -8.38
N LEU A 163 1.61 -1.08 -8.35
CA LEU A 163 2.89 -1.30 -9.03
C LEU A 163 2.74 -1.10 -10.54
N GLN A 164 1.77 -1.75 -11.18
CA GLN A 164 1.54 -1.63 -12.62
C GLN A 164 1.29 -0.18 -13.05
N GLN A 165 0.54 0.60 -12.25
CA GLN A 165 0.25 2.00 -12.53
C GLN A 165 1.49 2.89 -12.51
N HIS A 166 2.46 2.60 -11.63
CA HIS A 166 3.61 3.48 -11.39
C HIS A 166 4.94 2.96 -11.93
N GLN A 167 4.98 1.72 -12.40
CA GLN A 167 6.19 1.04 -12.84
C GLN A 167 6.95 1.81 -13.92
N ALA A 168 6.29 2.18 -15.02
CA ALA A 168 6.95 2.89 -16.12
C ALA A 168 7.57 4.23 -15.69
N ALA A 169 6.91 4.95 -14.76
CA ALA A 169 7.44 6.21 -14.23
C ALA A 169 8.67 5.97 -13.32
N ALA A 170 8.63 4.92 -12.50
CA ALA A 170 9.73 4.55 -11.62
C ALA A 170 10.95 4.06 -12.42
N GLU A 171 10.76 3.22 -13.43
CA GLU A 171 11.83 2.72 -14.32
C GLU A 171 12.50 3.85 -15.10
N ALA A 172 11.73 4.81 -15.62
CA ALA A 172 12.30 5.98 -16.29
C ALA A 172 13.19 6.82 -15.35
N VAL A 173 12.80 6.92 -14.08
CA VAL A 173 13.58 7.66 -13.07
C VAL A 173 14.78 6.85 -12.58
N GLU A 174 14.66 5.53 -12.48
CA GLU A 174 15.80 4.64 -12.22
C GLU A 174 16.87 4.82 -13.29
N ALA A 175 16.50 4.77 -14.57
CA ALA A 175 17.44 4.95 -15.68
C ALA A 175 18.22 6.28 -15.59
N ALA A 176 17.58 7.35 -15.11
CA ALA A 176 18.21 8.67 -14.97
C ALA A 176 18.98 8.85 -13.64
N SER A 177 18.55 8.18 -12.57
CA SER A 177 19.04 8.44 -11.22
C SER A 177 20.01 7.38 -10.69
N GLY A 178 19.86 6.14 -11.15
CA GLY A 178 20.48 4.92 -10.63
C GLY A 178 19.78 4.34 -9.40
N ILE A 179 18.75 4.99 -8.87
CA ILE A 179 18.01 4.51 -7.71
C ILE A 179 17.03 3.43 -8.19
N PRO A 180 17.05 2.20 -7.62
CA PRO A 180 16.19 1.12 -8.08
C PRO A 180 14.70 1.48 -8.07
N ALA A 181 13.99 1.17 -9.16
CA ALA A 181 12.56 1.47 -9.28
C ALA A 181 11.77 0.85 -8.14
N GLU A 182 12.15 -0.34 -7.68
CA GLU A 182 11.49 -1.08 -6.60
C GLU A 182 11.57 -0.35 -5.28
N PHE A 183 12.68 0.34 -5.02
CA PHE A 183 12.87 1.07 -3.77
C PHE A 183 11.97 2.29 -3.76
N MET A 184 11.88 3.00 -4.89
CA MET A 184 10.98 4.14 -5.04
C MET A 184 9.51 3.71 -4.99
N LEU A 185 9.14 2.63 -5.69
CA LEU A 185 7.78 2.07 -5.70
C LEU A 185 7.37 1.60 -4.31
N ALA A 186 8.25 0.89 -3.60
CA ALA A 186 7.99 0.43 -2.25
C ALA A 186 7.81 1.59 -1.27
N GLN A 187 8.61 2.64 -1.40
CA GLN A 187 8.45 3.82 -0.55
C GLN A 187 7.16 4.56 -0.87
N ALA A 188 6.85 4.81 -2.15
CA ALA A 188 5.57 5.38 -2.56
C ALA A 188 4.37 4.55 -2.06
N ALA A 189 4.47 3.22 -2.12
CA ALA A 189 3.46 2.32 -1.57
C ALA A 189 3.35 2.42 -0.05
N HIS A 190 4.47 2.57 0.67
CA HIS A 190 4.48 2.76 2.11
C HIS A 190 3.78 4.08 2.50
N GLU A 191 4.15 5.19 1.84
CA GLU A 191 3.65 6.52 2.16
C GLU A 191 2.16 6.68 1.82
N THR A 192 1.70 6.08 0.72
CA THR A 192 0.30 6.19 0.27
C THR A 192 -0.60 5.05 0.74
N GLY A 193 -0.04 4.05 1.44
CA GLY A 193 -0.73 2.81 1.76
C GLY A 193 -1.19 2.07 0.50
N TRP A 194 -0.30 1.88 -0.48
CA TRP A 194 -0.57 1.30 -1.80
C TRP A 194 -1.62 2.07 -2.60
N GLY A 195 -1.54 3.41 -2.56
CA GLY A 195 -2.46 4.30 -3.27
C GLY A 195 -3.82 4.50 -2.60
N ARG A 196 -4.07 3.93 -1.42
CA ARG A 196 -5.36 4.05 -0.70
C ARG A 196 -5.54 5.40 -0.01
N HIS A 197 -4.45 6.06 0.36
CA HIS A 197 -4.45 7.33 1.07
C HIS A 197 -3.58 8.38 0.34
N PRO A 198 -3.91 8.74 -0.91
CA PRO A 198 -3.15 9.75 -1.64
C PRO A 198 -3.41 11.14 -1.06
N ILE A 199 -2.40 12.00 -1.10
CA ILE A 199 -2.57 13.42 -0.81
C ILE A 199 -3.40 14.05 -1.94
N ARG A 200 -4.48 14.75 -1.58
CA ARG A 200 -5.37 15.44 -2.52
C ARG A 200 -5.22 16.95 -2.41
N ASN A 201 -5.52 17.63 -3.50
CA ASN A 201 -5.69 19.07 -3.52
C ASN A 201 -7.03 19.45 -2.88
N ALA A 202 -7.22 20.75 -2.61
CA ALA A 202 -8.45 21.27 -1.98
C ALA A 202 -9.72 20.98 -2.81
N ASP A 203 -9.59 20.88 -4.14
CA ASP A 203 -10.68 20.52 -5.06
C ASP A 203 -10.92 19.01 -5.18
N GLY A 204 -10.20 18.18 -4.41
CA GLY A 204 -10.30 16.72 -4.40
C GLY A 204 -9.48 16.03 -5.49
N SER A 205 -8.86 16.77 -6.42
CA SER A 205 -7.96 16.23 -7.44
C SER A 205 -6.69 15.65 -6.79
N PRO A 206 -6.02 14.66 -7.43
CA PRO A 206 -4.77 14.12 -6.90
C PRO A 206 -3.66 15.17 -6.92
N SER A 207 -2.93 15.31 -5.81
CA SER A 207 -1.70 16.14 -5.79
C SER A 207 -0.51 15.45 -6.48
N HIS A 208 -0.66 14.16 -6.78
CA HIS A 208 0.40 13.27 -7.26
C HIS A 208 1.64 13.17 -6.35
N ASN A 209 1.61 13.72 -5.13
CA ASN A 209 2.71 13.59 -4.18
C ASN A 209 2.70 12.22 -3.51
N LEU A 210 3.42 11.28 -4.13
CA LEU A 210 3.49 9.89 -3.70
C LEU A 210 4.42 9.67 -2.49
N PHE A 211 5.29 10.64 -2.17
CA PHE A 211 6.36 10.49 -1.17
C PHE A 211 6.15 11.36 0.08
N GLY A 212 5.05 12.10 0.15
CA GLY A 212 4.76 13.00 1.27
C GLY A 212 5.77 14.14 1.41
N ILE A 213 6.36 14.61 0.31
CA ILE A 213 7.41 15.64 0.38
C ILE A 213 6.79 16.98 0.75
N LYS A 214 7.23 17.56 1.87
CA LYS A 214 6.83 18.89 2.33
C LYS A 214 7.37 20.00 1.42
N ALA A 215 6.60 21.07 1.28
CA ALA A 215 7.02 22.28 0.57
C ALA A 215 7.83 23.18 1.52
N GLY A 216 9.15 23.06 1.44
CA GLY A 216 10.09 23.96 2.15
C GLY A 216 10.27 25.31 1.45
N ALA A 217 11.06 26.19 2.04
CA ALA A 217 11.29 27.55 1.53
C ALA A 217 11.88 27.61 0.10
N GLY A 218 12.62 26.57 -0.32
CA GLY A 218 13.17 26.48 -1.68
C GLY A 218 12.21 25.90 -2.73
N TRP A 219 10.97 25.56 -2.37
CA TRP A 219 9.99 25.04 -3.31
C TRP A 219 9.13 26.16 -3.89
N ASN A 220 9.19 26.31 -5.21
CA ASN A 220 8.43 27.34 -5.96
C ASN A 220 7.32 26.74 -6.83
N GLY A 221 7.11 25.42 -6.77
CA GLY A 221 6.07 24.74 -7.53
C GLY A 221 4.71 24.74 -6.84
N PRO A 222 3.71 24.05 -7.41
CA PRO A 222 2.40 23.90 -6.82
C PRO A 222 2.47 23.29 -5.41
N THR A 223 1.56 23.68 -4.54
CA THR A 223 1.46 23.15 -3.17
C THR A 223 0.02 22.83 -2.82
N THR A 224 -0.15 21.88 -1.90
CA THR A 224 -1.44 21.61 -1.24
C THR A 224 -1.28 21.68 0.27
N ASP A 225 -2.25 22.27 0.94
CA ASP A 225 -2.31 22.40 2.39
C ASP A 225 -3.17 21.30 2.98
N ILE A 226 -2.58 20.51 3.88
CA ILE A 226 -3.24 19.38 4.52
C ILE A 226 -3.27 19.62 6.03
N LEU A 227 -4.45 19.47 6.63
CA LEU A 227 -4.58 19.47 8.08
C LEU A 227 -4.06 18.13 8.64
N THR A 228 -2.88 18.16 9.24
CA THR A 228 -2.28 16.99 9.89
C THR A 228 -2.49 17.02 11.39
N THR A 229 -2.27 15.87 12.03
CA THR A 229 -2.33 15.72 13.49
C THR A 229 -0.92 15.45 13.96
N GLU A 230 -0.25 16.48 14.48
CA GLU A 230 1.13 16.38 14.92
C GLU A 230 1.21 16.29 16.44
N VAL A 231 2.26 15.65 16.94
CA VAL A 231 2.59 15.66 18.38
C VAL A 231 3.72 16.66 18.59
N ILE A 232 3.36 17.85 19.08
CA ILE A 232 4.30 18.94 19.38
C ILE A 232 4.39 19.07 20.90
N ASP A 233 5.60 18.93 21.45
CA ASP A 233 5.84 18.96 22.90
C ASP A 233 4.99 17.98 23.71
N GLY A 234 4.71 16.80 23.14
CA GLY A 234 3.88 15.76 23.76
C GLY A 234 2.37 16.00 23.65
N GLN A 235 1.93 17.11 23.05
CA GLN A 235 0.53 17.43 22.85
C GLN A 235 0.11 17.18 21.40
N VAL A 236 -1.04 16.53 21.22
CA VAL A 236 -1.66 16.34 19.91
C VAL A 236 -2.24 17.69 19.45
N ARG A 237 -1.77 18.21 18.32
CA ARG A 237 -2.26 19.46 17.72
C ARG A 237 -2.59 19.24 16.25
N LYS A 238 -3.70 19.84 15.81
CA LYS A 238 -4.02 19.95 14.40
C LYS A 238 -3.22 21.10 13.82
N VAL A 239 -2.36 20.82 12.85
CA VAL A 239 -1.55 21.84 12.19
C VAL A 239 -1.67 21.69 10.68
N VAL A 240 -1.72 22.81 9.98
CA VAL A 240 -1.68 22.80 8.52
C VAL A 240 -0.24 22.58 8.09
N GLN A 241 -0.01 21.52 7.33
CA GLN A 241 1.27 21.21 6.70
C GLN A 241 1.14 21.45 5.20
N ARG A 242 2.14 22.11 4.63
CA ARG A 242 2.19 22.39 3.19
C ARG A 242 3.02 21.32 2.50
N PHE A 243 2.42 20.63 1.54
CA PHE A 243 3.04 19.59 0.74
C PHE A 243 3.25 20.08 -0.70
N ARG A 244 4.26 19.53 -1.37
CA ARG A 244 4.42 19.72 -2.81
C ARG A 244 3.24 19.08 -3.53
N ALA A 245 2.83 19.66 -4.65
CA ALA A 245 1.91 19.05 -5.59
C ALA A 245 2.56 19.03 -6.98
N TYR A 246 2.21 18.03 -7.76
CA TYR A 246 2.85 17.73 -9.05
C TYR A 246 1.78 17.57 -10.13
N ALA A 247 2.17 17.80 -11.37
CA ALA A 247 1.30 17.58 -12.53
C ALA A 247 1.12 16.09 -12.85
N SER A 248 2.03 15.23 -12.39
CA SER A 248 1.98 13.79 -12.65
C SER A 248 2.76 12.97 -11.61
N PRO A 249 2.49 11.65 -11.49
CA PRO A 249 3.31 10.75 -10.69
C PRO A 249 4.79 10.76 -11.11
N ALA A 250 5.07 10.83 -12.41
CA ALA A 250 6.43 10.85 -12.94
C ALA A 250 7.25 12.04 -12.41
N GLU A 251 6.63 13.22 -12.31
CA GLU A 251 7.26 14.39 -11.71
C GLU A 251 7.54 14.18 -10.21
N SER A 252 6.63 13.53 -9.49
CA SER A 252 6.85 13.18 -8.08
C SER A 252 8.03 12.21 -7.89
N PHE A 253 8.17 11.19 -8.74
CA PHE A 253 9.33 10.29 -8.72
C PHE A 253 10.64 11.03 -9.03
N ALA A 254 10.63 11.88 -10.07
CA ALA A 254 11.80 12.65 -10.44
C ALA A 254 12.24 13.64 -9.34
N ASP A 255 11.28 14.32 -8.69
CA ASP A 255 11.56 15.21 -7.57
C ASP A 255 12.10 14.47 -6.35
N TYR A 256 11.55 13.29 -6.06
CA TYR A 256 12.05 12.41 -5.00
C TYR A 256 13.49 11.94 -5.25
N ALA A 257 13.78 11.44 -6.45
CA ALA A 257 15.13 11.02 -6.81
C ALA A 257 16.13 12.19 -6.74
N ARG A 258 15.70 13.39 -7.17
CA ARG A 258 16.52 14.61 -7.05
C ARG A 258 16.79 14.97 -5.60
N LEU A 259 15.78 14.89 -4.73
CA LEU A 259 15.92 15.15 -3.30
C LEU A 259 16.96 14.21 -2.67
N LEU A 260 16.91 12.92 -2.97
CA LEU A 260 17.87 11.94 -2.45
C LEU A 260 19.29 12.22 -2.96
N LYS A 261 19.46 12.50 -4.25
CA LYS A 261 20.78 12.71 -4.87
C LYS A 261 21.44 14.04 -4.49
N THR A 262 20.65 15.09 -4.29
CA THR A 262 21.19 16.45 -4.06
C THR A 262 21.36 16.80 -2.59
N SER A 263 20.66 16.11 -1.69
CA SER A 263 20.74 16.38 -0.26
C SER A 263 21.87 15.58 0.39
N PRO A 264 22.91 16.23 0.97
CA PRO A 264 23.99 15.52 1.68
C PRO A 264 23.47 14.64 2.82
N ARG A 265 22.33 15.04 3.40
CA ARG A 265 21.60 14.29 4.44
C ARG A 265 21.24 12.87 3.99
N TYR A 266 20.99 12.64 2.70
CA TYR A 266 20.59 11.34 2.14
C TYR A 266 21.69 10.67 1.31
N ALA A 267 22.93 11.17 1.37
CA ALA A 267 24.04 10.63 0.58
C ALA A 267 24.29 9.14 0.87
N GLU A 268 24.25 8.74 2.14
CA GLU A 268 24.44 7.35 2.54
C GLU A 268 23.29 6.46 2.07
N ALA A 269 22.03 6.92 2.16
CA ALA A 269 20.89 6.19 1.63
C ALA A 269 21.01 5.99 0.12
N THR A 270 21.36 7.05 -0.62
CA THR A 270 21.59 6.97 -2.07
C THR A 270 22.73 6.01 -2.39
N ARG A 271 23.81 6.01 -1.61
CA ARG A 271 24.92 5.07 -1.78
C ARG A 271 24.46 3.62 -1.61
N GLN A 272 23.68 3.33 -0.58
CA GLN A 272 23.14 1.99 -0.33
C GLN A 272 22.17 1.55 -1.45
N ALA A 273 21.35 2.45 -1.95
CA ALA A 273 20.43 2.14 -3.04
C ALA A 273 21.15 1.89 -4.37
N VAL A 274 22.11 2.75 -4.74
CA VAL A 274 22.71 2.76 -6.07
C VAL A 274 23.91 1.82 -6.19
N GLN A 275 24.76 1.73 -5.14
CA GLN A 275 26.02 0.98 -5.22
C GLN A 275 25.89 -0.45 -4.70
N THR A 276 25.16 -0.65 -3.60
CA THR A 276 25.02 -1.97 -2.97
C THR A 276 23.68 -2.62 -3.25
N GLN A 277 22.70 -1.85 -3.73
CA GLN A 277 21.29 -2.26 -3.87
C GLN A 277 20.77 -2.92 -2.58
N ASP A 278 21.23 -2.43 -1.43
CA ASP A 278 20.87 -2.97 -0.12
C ASP A 278 19.60 -2.27 0.40
N ALA A 279 18.48 -2.99 0.37
CA ALA A 279 17.19 -2.51 0.85
C ALA A 279 17.21 -2.14 2.34
N ALA A 280 17.89 -2.94 3.17
CA ALA A 280 17.95 -2.72 4.60
C ALA A 280 18.86 -1.52 4.90
N GLY A 281 20.04 -1.46 4.28
CA GLY A 281 20.96 -0.34 4.38
C GLY A 281 20.34 0.97 3.91
N PHE A 282 19.60 0.95 2.82
CA PHE A 282 18.83 2.11 2.32
C PHE A 282 17.82 2.61 3.36
N ALA A 283 16.96 1.72 3.85
CA ALA A 283 15.90 2.07 4.78
C ALA A 283 16.43 2.58 6.13
N GLN A 284 17.48 1.93 6.66
CA GLN A 284 18.16 2.36 7.88
C GLN A 284 18.81 3.73 7.72
N SER A 285 19.42 4.00 6.56
CA SER A 285 20.05 5.28 6.26
C SER A 285 19.04 6.41 6.14
N LEU A 286 17.88 6.16 5.53
CA LEU A 286 16.76 7.11 5.52
C LEU A 286 16.24 7.42 6.93
N GLN A 287 16.08 6.40 7.77
CA GLN A 287 15.64 6.59 9.16
C GLN A 287 16.66 7.40 9.95
N ARG A 288 17.95 7.06 9.87
CA ARG A 288 19.04 7.79 10.54
C ARG A 288 19.14 9.23 10.05
N ALA A 289 18.92 9.44 8.75
CA ALA A 289 18.83 10.77 8.18
C ALA A 289 17.63 11.54 8.74
N GLY A 290 16.60 10.89 9.30
CA GLY A 290 15.41 11.52 9.86
C GLY A 290 14.32 11.78 8.81
N TYR A 291 14.26 10.95 7.76
CA TYR A 291 13.19 11.01 6.76
C TYR A 291 11.81 10.85 7.42
N ALA A 292 11.70 9.91 8.37
CA ALA A 292 10.52 9.69 9.18
C ALA A 292 10.88 9.67 10.68
N THR A 293 9.92 10.05 11.53
CA THR A 293 10.07 10.04 13.00
C THR A 293 9.65 8.71 13.63
N ASP A 294 9.12 7.77 12.85
CA ASP A 294 8.71 6.45 13.33
C ASP A 294 9.95 5.59 13.66
N PRO A 295 10.11 5.09 14.90
CA PRO A 295 11.24 4.25 15.27
C PRO A 295 11.28 2.91 14.51
N ALA A 296 10.15 2.44 13.96
CA ALA A 296 10.08 1.21 13.18
C ALA A 296 10.08 1.45 11.66
N TYR A 297 10.42 2.67 11.21
CA TYR A 297 10.35 3.04 9.79
C TYR A 297 11.19 2.12 8.89
N ALA A 298 12.46 1.91 9.23
CA ALA A 298 13.37 1.12 8.41
C ALA A 298 12.87 -0.32 8.22
N ASP A 299 12.38 -0.94 9.29
CA ASP A 299 11.84 -2.32 9.24
C ASP A 299 10.58 -2.39 8.38
N LYS A 300 9.69 -1.41 8.51
CA LYS A 300 8.47 -1.32 7.68
C LYS A 300 8.84 -1.15 6.21
N LEU A 301 9.72 -0.21 5.89
CA LEU A 301 10.14 0.04 4.51
C LEU A 301 10.85 -1.17 3.90
N THR A 302 11.77 -1.80 4.64
CA THR A 302 12.47 -3.02 4.18
C THR A 302 11.49 -4.14 3.84
N ARG A 303 10.46 -4.37 4.69
CA ARG A 303 9.39 -5.35 4.40
C ARG A 303 8.58 -4.98 3.17
N THR A 304 8.28 -3.70 2.96
CA THR A 304 7.57 -3.24 1.77
C THR A 304 8.42 -3.45 0.51
N ILE A 305 9.72 -3.13 0.54
CA ILE A 305 10.64 -3.39 -0.58
C ILE A 305 10.66 -4.88 -0.94
N ASN A 306 10.82 -5.76 0.05
CA ASN A 306 10.80 -7.20 -0.18
C ASN A 306 9.46 -7.72 -0.71
N THR A 307 8.35 -7.06 -0.34
CA THR A 307 7.02 -7.38 -0.91
C THR A 307 6.92 -6.94 -2.35
N THR A 308 7.36 -5.72 -2.68
CA THR A 308 7.42 -5.20 -4.05
C THR A 308 8.26 -6.09 -4.96
N LEU A 309 9.46 -6.49 -4.51
CA LEU A 309 10.35 -7.39 -5.26
C LEU A 309 9.71 -8.75 -5.55
N ARG A 310 8.96 -9.32 -4.60
CA ARG A 310 8.24 -10.59 -4.82
C ARG A 310 7.10 -10.43 -5.82
N LEU A 311 6.34 -9.34 -5.72
CA LEU A 311 5.21 -9.07 -6.61
C LEU A 311 5.67 -8.85 -8.05
N GLN A 312 6.74 -8.08 -8.28
CA GLN A 312 7.27 -7.90 -9.63
C GLN A 312 7.77 -9.20 -10.25
N ARG A 313 8.41 -10.08 -9.47
CA ARG A 313 8.80 -11.40 -9.97
C ARG A 313 7.59 -12.19 -10.45
N SER A 314 6.47 -12.18 -9.70
CA SER A 314 5.25 -12.86 -10.13
C SER A 314 4.52 -12.22 -11.31
N LEU A 315 4.76 -10.93 -11.58
CA LEU A 315 4.17 -10.23 -12.74
C LEU A 315 4.96 -10.49 -14.04
N ASN A 316 6.21 -10.92 -13.92
CA ASN A 316 7.13 -11.15 -15.03
C ASN A 316 7.30 -12.65 -15.39
N THR A 317 6.62 -13.55 -14.68
CA THR A 317 6.57 -15.00 -14.94
C THR A 317 5.22 -15.37 -15.54
#